data_AF-A0A4Q5WEK2-F1
#
_entry.id   AF-A0A4Q5WEK2-F1
#
_cell.length_a   1.000
_cell.length_b   1.000
_cell.length_c   1.000
_cell.angle_alpha   90.00
_cell.angle_beta   90.00
_cell.angle_gamma   90.00
#
_symmetry.space_group_name_H-M   'P 1'
#
loop_
_entity.id
_entity.type
_entity.pdbx_description
1 polymer ?
#
loop_
_entity_poly.entity_id
_entity_poly.type
_entity_poly.pdbx_seq_one_letter_code
_entity_poly.pdbx_strand_id
1 'polypeptide(L)'
;MVHPETHPSIAGLLKQETDQRHRALEDRLRPHFGQLTSVDAYAQLLRSFYGFYAPLETAIEERLPAGLLPDLGLRRKAALLLSDLEALGKPVAGIPLCAAPSLDSPDAALGALYVLEGSTLGGRF
;
A
#
# COMPACT_ATOMS: atom_id res chain seq x y z
N MET A 1 -24.13 -14.74 35.15
CA MET A 1 -24.28 -14.48 33.70
C MET A 1 -23.17 -13.49 33.34
N VAL A 2 -22.03 -13.99 32.86
CA VAL A 2 -20.87 -13.15 32.52
C VAL A 2 -21.06 -12.73 31.06
N HIS A 3 -21.23 -11.44 30.80
CA HIS A 3 -21.19 -10.92 29.44
C HIS A 3 -19.74 -11.01 28.95
N PRO A 4 -19.45 -11.63 27.79
CA PRO A 4 -18.13 -11.54 27.21
C PRO A 4 -17.91 -10.09 26.77
N GLU A 5 -16.90 -9.46 27.36
CA GLU A 5 -16.41 -8.16 26.92
C GLU A 5 -16.01 -8.29 25.44
N THR A 6 -16.83 -7.75 24.54
CA THR A 6 -16.52 -7.69 23.10
C THR A 6 -15.49 -6.59 22.89
N HIS A 7 -14.23 -6.90 23.19
CA HIS A 7 -13.13 -6.03 22.84
C HIS A 7 -13.03 -5.94 21.31
N PRO A 8 -12.82 -4.73 20.76
CA PRO A 8 -12.63 -4.56 19.33
C PRO A 8 -11.39 -5.36 18.86
N SER A 9 -11.48 -5.96 17.67
CA SER A 9 -10.33 -6.64 17.08
C SER A 9 -9.21 -5.63 16.80
N ILE A 10 -7.96 -6.11 16.73
CA ILE A 10 -6.80 -5.26 16.37
C ILE A 10 -7.05 -4.55 15.03
N ALA A 11 -7.62 -5.24 14.04
CA ALA A 11 -7.99 -4.63 12.76
C ALA A 11 -9.07 -3.54 12.91
N GLY A 12 -10.04 -3.74 13.79
CA GLY A 12 -11.07 -2.74 14.10
C GLY A 12 -10.48 -1.49 14.76
N LEU A 13 -9.56 -1.68 15.71
CA LEU A 13 -8.80 -0.59 16.34
C LEU A 13 -7.95 0.15 15.30
N LEU A 14 -7.17 -0.55 14.48
CA LEU A 14 -6.37 0.08 13.43
C LEU A 14 -7.23 0.89 12.46
N LYS A 15 -8.39 0.36 12.05
CA LYS A 15 -9.35 1.10 11.20
C LYS A 15 -9.79 2.40 11.85
N GLN A 16 -10.22 2.34 13.11
CA GLN A 16 -10.67 3.52 13.85
C GLN A 16 -9.55 4.55 14.02
N GLU A 17 -8.36 4.10 14.45
CA GLU A 17 -7.24 4.99 14.77
C GLU A 17 -6.52 5.55 13.52
N THR A 18 -6.74 4.95 12.34
CA THR A 18 -6.20 5.44 11.06
C THR A 18 -7.22 6.22 10.22
N ASP A 19 -8.48 6.26 10.64
CA ASP A 19 -9.62 6.80 9.88
C ASP A 19 -9.44 8.27 9.46
N GLN A 20 -8.98 9.13 10.37
CA GLN A 20 -8.72 10.53 10.06
C GLN A 20 -7.60 10.69 9.03
N ARG A 21 -6.51 9.91 9.16
CA ARG A 21 -5.37 9.95 8.23
C ARG A 21 -5.75 9.40 6.87
N HIS A 22 -6.58 8.35 6.84
CA HIS A 22 -7.13 7.78 5.62
C HIS A 22 -7.93 8.82 4.83
N ARG A 23 -8.94 9.45 5.45
CA ARG A 23 -9.74 10.50 4.80
C ARG A 23 -8.89 11.67 4.31
N ALA A 24 -7.96 12.14 5.14
CA ALA A 24 -7.08 13.24 4.77
C ALA A 24 -6.18 12.89 3.57
N LEU A 25 -5.75 11.63 3.44
CA LEU A 25 -5.02 11.15 2.28
C LEU A 25 -5.91 11.10 1.03
N GLU A 26 -7.12 10.55 1.14
CA GLU A 26 -8.08 10.48 0.03
C GLU A 26 -8.39 11.87 -0.54
N ASP A 27 -8.65 12.84 0.32
CA ASP A 27 -8.96 14.22 -0.10
C ASP A 27 -7.78 14.90 -0.80
N ARG A 28 -6.54 14.54 -0.42
CA ARG A 28 -5.33 15.01 -1.11
C ARG A 28 -5.11 14.33 -2.46
N LEU A 29 -5.47 13.05 -2.60
CA LEU A 29 -5.26 12.28 -3.82
C LEU A 29 -6.35 12.48 -4.87
N ARG A 30 -7.60 12.71 -4.44
CA ARG A 30 -8.78 12.87 -5.32
C ARG A 30 -8.57 13.85 -6.48
N PRO A 31 -7.98 15.05 -6.30
CA PRO A 31 -7.74 15.98 -7.40
C PRO A 31 -6.76 15.45 -8.46
N HIS A 32 -5.79 14.63 -8.07
CA HIS A 32 -4.81 14.04 -8.98
C HIS A 32 -5.44 12.97 -9.88
N PHE A 33 -6.41 12.20 -9.37
CA PHE A 33 -7.13 11.21 -10.17
C PHE A 33 -8.04 11.87 -11.22
N GLY A 34 -8.60 13.04 -10.92
CA GLY A 34 -9.37 13.82 -11.89
C GLY A 34 -8.56 14.32 -13.10
N GLN A 35 -7.22 14.28 -13.02
CA GLN A 35 -6.31 14.70 -14.09
C GLN A 35 -5.83 13.54 -14.99
N LEU A 36 -6.30 12.32 -14.74
CA LEU A 36 -5.98 11.13 -15.55
C LEU A 36 -6.75 11.14 -16.87
N THR A 37 -6.36 12.02 -17.79
CA THR A 37 -7.03 12.20 -19.08
C THR A 37 -6.30 11.54 -20.25
N SER A 38 -5.17 10.88 -19.99
CA SER A 38 -4.35 10.22 -21.01
C SER A 38 -3.61 9.00 -20.48
N VAL A 39 -3.16 8.13 -21.41
CA VAL A 39 -2.30 6.98 -21.10
C VAL A 39 -0.98 7.43 -20.46
N ASP A 40 -0.42 8.57 -20.87
CA ASP A 40 0.81 9.10 -20.28
C ASP A 40 0.61 9.57 -18.83
N ALA A 41 -0.51 10.24 -18.55
CA ALA A 41 -0.87 10.64 -17.19
C ALA A 41 -1.07 9.41 -16.29
N TYR A 42 -1.74 8.38 -16.81
CA TYR A 42 -1.91 7.11 -16.10
C TYR A 42 -0.57 6.40 -15.85
N ALA A 43 0.30 6.32 -16.87
CA ALA A 43 1.63 5.74 -16.70
C ALA A 43 2.48 6.51 -15.67
N GLN A 44 2.35 7.83 -15.59
CA GLN A 44 3.04 8.62 -14.57
C GLN A 44 2.53 8.32 -13.15
N LEU A 45 1.22 8.08 -13.01
CA LEU A 45 0.65 7.62 -11.75
C LEU A 45 1.19 6.23 -11.37
N LEU A 46 1.22 5.28 -12.30
CA LEU A 46 1.78 3.94 -12.05
C LEU A 46 3.25 3.99 -11.63
N ARG A 47 4.07 4.88 -12.24
CA ARG A 47 5.45 5.10 -11.80
C ARG A 47 5.54 5.65 -10.38
N SER A 48 4.66 6.59 -10.04
CA SER A 48 4.61 7.16 -8.69
C SER A 48 4.23 6.10 -7.66
N PHE A 49 3.28 5.22 -8.00
CA PHE A 49 2.94 4.08 -7.15
C PHE A 49 4.08 3.09 -7.06
N TYR A 50 4.73 2.71 -8.17
CA TYR A 50 5.85 1.79 -8.14
C TYR A 50 6.98 2.33 -7.24
N GLY A 51 7.33 3.61 -7.41
CA GLY A 51 8.35 4.29 -6.62
C GLY A 51 8.07 4.32 -5.11
N PHE A 52 6.80 4.20 -4.71
CA PHE A 52 6.38 4.11 -3.31
C PHE A 52 6.25 2.67 -2.81
N TYR A 53 5.55 1.80 -3.55
CA TYR A 53 5.28 0.42 -3.14
C TYR A 53 6.55 -0.42 -3.09
N ALA A 54 7.44 -0.32 -4.09
CA ALA A 54 8.64 -1.16 -4.16
C ALA A 54 9.56 -1.05 -2.92
N PRO A 55 9.98 0.15 -2.47
CA PRO A 55 10.84 0.26 -1.29
C PRO A 55 10.08 -0.06 0.01
N LEU A 56 8.78 0.27 0.11
CA LEU A 56 7.99 -0.01 1.31
C LEU A 56 7.73 -1.52 1.50
N GLU A 57 7.37 -2.24 0.44
CA GLU A 57 7.19 -3.70 0.49
C GLU A 57 8.47 -4.41 0.91
N THR A 58 9.61 -3.96 0.37
CA THR A 58 10.94 -4.49 0.75
C THR A 58 11.22 -4.24 2.24
N ALA A 59 10.98 -3.03 2.73
CA ALA A 59 11.16 -2.71 4.15
C ALA A 59 10.23 -3.52 5.07
N ILE A 60 9.00 -3.84 4.63
CA ILE A 60 8.08 -4.70 5.38
C ILE A 60 8.62 -6.13 5.43
N GLU A 61 8.99 -6.70 4.29
CA GLU A 61 9.51 -8.08 4.19
C GLU A 61 10.76 -8.29 5.05
N GLU A 62 11.68 -7.32 5.08
CA GLU A 62 12.92 -7.39 5.88
C GLU A 62 12.67 -7.39 7.41
N ARG A 63 11.52 -6.88 7.86
CA ARG A 63 11.20 -6.71 9.28
C ARG A 63 10.25 -7.76 9.82
N LEU A 64 9.53 -8.47 8.95
CA LEU A 64 8.65 -9.54 9.36
C LEU A 64 9.43 -10.85 9.58
N PRO A 65 9.09 -11.63 10.62
CA PRO A 65 9.65 -12.97 10.79
C PRO A 65 9.37 -13.85 9.55
N ALA A 66 10.41 -14.56 9.10
CA ALA A 66 10.28 -15.51 8.00
C ALA A 66 9.17 -16.54 8.29
N GLY A 67 8.28 -16.75 7.32
CA GLY A 67 7.19 -17.71 7.43
C GLY A 67 5.96 -17.22 8.20
N LEU A 68 5.95 -16.00 8.75
CA LEU A 68 4.75 -15.42 9.37
C LEU A 68 3.58 -15.33 8.39
N LEU A 69 3.88 -14.93 7.15
CA LEU A 69 2.93 -14.84 6.04
C LEU A 69 3.57 -15.47 4.79
N PRO A 70 3.39 -16.79 4.57
CA PRO A 70 4.04 -17.52 3.49
C PRO A 70 3.71 -16.99 2.08
N ASP A 71 2.58 -16.31 1.93
CA ASP A 71 2.09 -15.75 0.68
C ASP A 71 2.42 -14.26 0.50
N LEU A 72 3.17 -13.63 1.40
CA LEU A 72 3.49 -12.20 1.35
C LEU A 72 4.11 -11.78 0.01
N GLY A 73 5.03 -12.57 -0.53
CA GLY A 73 5.67 -12.31 -1.82
C GLY A 73 4.68 -12.34 -3.01
N LEU A 74 3.59 -13.12 -2.90
CA LEU A 74 2.54 -13.17 -3.93
C LEU A 74 1.63 -11.94 -3.89
N ARG A 75 1.63 -11.21 -2.76
CA ARG A 75 0.82 -10.01 -2.55
C ARG A 75 1.56 -8.73 -2.93
N ARG A 76 2.73 -8.80 -3.58
CA ARG A 76 3.48 -7.59 -3.97
C ARG A 76 2.81 -6.86 -5.14
N LYS A 77 2.48 -5.59 -4.92
CA LYS A 77 1.87 -4.69 -5.91
C LYS A 77 2.93 -4.11 -6.83
N ALA A 78 4.17 -3.98 -6.37
CA ALA A 78 5.27 -3.43 -7.17
C ALA A 78 5.46 -4.19 -8.50
N ALA A 79 5.38 -5.53 -8.48
CA ALA A 79 5.50 -6.34 -9.70
C ALA A 79 4.32 -6.14 -10.66
N LEU A 80 3.09 -5.98 -10.14
CA LEU A 80 1.90 -5.72 -10.94
C LEU A 80 1.98 -4.35 -11.63
N LEU A 81 2.46 -3.33 -10.93
CA LEU A 81 2.64 -1.98 -11.47
C LEU A 81 3.66 -1.94 -12.63
N LEU A 82 4.73 -2.75 -12.56
CA LEU A 82 5.66 -2.91 -13.67
C LEU A 82 4.99 -3.59 -14.87
N SER A 83 4.24 -4.68 -14.62
CA SER A 83 3.49 -5.38 -15.67
C SER A 83 2.49 -4.47 -16.38
N ASP A 84 1.81 -3.58 -15.64
CA ASP A 84 0.89 -2.61 -16.22
C ASP A 84 1.62 -1.59 -17.10
N LEU A 85 2.77 -1.08 -16.66
CA LEU A 85 3.60 -0.18 -17.47
C LEU A 85 4.09 -0.83 -18.77
N GLU A 86 4.51 -2.09 -18.69
CA GLU A 86 4.92 -2.88 -19.86
C GLU A 86 3.76 -3.10 -20.83
N ALA A 87 2.57 -3.43 -20.31
CA ALA A 87 1.35 -3.58 -21.11
C ALA A 87 0.96 -2.28 -21.83
N LEU A 88 1.26 -1.12 -21.24
CA LEU A 88 1.07 0.20 -21.86
C LEU A 88 2.19 0.59 -22.83
N GLY A 89 3.20 -0.27 -23.04
CA GLY A 89 4.38 0.02 -23.86
C GLY A 89 5.27 1.13 -23.29
N LYS A 90 5.28 1.30 -21.96
CA LYS A 90 6.02 2.37 -21.28
C LYS A 90 7.31 1.83 -20.66
N PRO A 91 8.40 2.61 -20.68
CA PRO A 91 9.66 2.17 -20.08
C PRO A 91 9.54 2.08 -18.55
N VAL A 92 10.12 1.00 -18.02
CA VAL A 92 10.18 0.68 -16.59
C VAL A 92 11.55 0.91 -15.95
N ALA A 93 12.59 1.14 -16.76
CA ALA A 93 13.93 1.39 -16.26
C ALA A 93 14.03 2.80 -15.65
N GLY A 94 14.77 2.91 -14.53
CA GLY A 94 15.10 4.19 -13.91
C GLY A 94 13.94 4.92 -13.24
N ILE A 95 12.86 4.22 -12.88
CA ILE A 95 11.78 4.82 -12.10
C ILE A 95 12.34 5.26 -10.73
N PRO A 96 12.20 6.54 -10.35
CA PRO A 96 12.67 7.01 -9.04
C PRO A 96 11.94 6.30 -7.90
N LEU A 97 12.72 5.83 -6.91
CA LEU A 97 12.18 5.24 -5.68
C LEU A 97 12.18 6.30 -4.58
N CYS A 98 11.11 6.35 -3.79
CA CYS A 98 11.11 7.17 -2.58
C CYS A 98 11.90 6.49 -1.47
N ALA A 99 12.32 7.26 -0.47
CA ALA A 99 12.76 6.68 0.79
C ALA A 99 11.56 6.00 1.47
N ALA A 100 11.70 4.73 1.83
CA ALA A 100 10.70 4.07 2.67
C ALA A 100 10.70 4.70 4.07
N PRO A 101 9.54 4.75 4.76
CA PRO A 101 9.53 5.10 6.18
C PRO A 101 10.34 4.07 6.99
N SER A 102 10.97 4.52 8.07
CA SER A 102 11.65 3.61 8.99
C SER A 102 10.63 2.69 9.67
N LEU A 103 10.81 1.38 9.51
CA LEU A 103 10.02 0.34 10.18
C LEU A 103 10.90 -0.31 11.25
N ASP A 104 10.92 0.30 12.44
CA ASP A 104 11.89 -0.05 13.48
C ASP A 104 11.54 -1.35 14.24
N SER A 105 10.37 -1.95 13.98
CA SER A 105 9.93 -3.20 14.60
C SER A 105 9.05 -4.04 13.68
N PRO A 106 8.90 -5.35 13.97
CA PRO A 106 7.90 -6.20 13.30
C PRO A 106 6.47 -5.66 13.42
N ASP A 107 6.12 -5.04 14.55
CA ASP A 107 4.79 -4.45 14.77
C ASP A 107 4.55 -3.25 13.85
N ALA A 108 5.57 -2.41 13.65
CA ALA A 108 5.51 -1.31 12.69
C ALA A 108 5.33 -1.83 11.26
N ALA A 109 6.03 -2.92 10.91
CA ALA A 109 5.89 -3.57 9.61
C ALA A 109 4.50 -4.18 9.41
N LEU A 110 3.91 -4.81 10.44
CA LEU A 110 2.53 -5.30 10.41
C LEU A 110 1.52 -4.15 10.25
N GLY A 111 1.74 -3.02 10.93
CA GLY A 111 0.92 -1.83 10.77
C GLY A 111 0.99 -1.24 9.36
N ALA A 112 2.19 -1.18 8.77
CA ALA A 112 2.37 -0.76 7.38
C ALA A 112 1.70 -1.74 6.39
N LEU A 113 1.84 -3.04 6.62
CA LEU A 113 1.19 -4.08 5.82
C LEU A 113 -0.34 -3.97 5.90
N TYR A 114 -0.91 -3.70 7.08
CA TYR A 114 -2.34 -3.45 7.22
C TYR A 114 -2.82 -2.32 6.30
N VAL A 115 -2.08 -1.21 6.22
CA VAL A 115 -2.41 -0.08 5.33
C VAL A 115 -2.33 -0.49 3.86
N LEU A 116 -1.28 -1.21 3.44
CA LEU A 116 -1.12 -1.66 2.05
C LEU A 116 -2.18 -2.67 1.60
N GLU A 117 -2.55 -3.60 2.48
CA GLU A 117 -3.62 -4.56 2.17
C GLU A 117 -4.98 -3.84 2.13
N GLY A 118 -5.20 -2.88 3.04
CA GLY A 118 -6.41 -2.06 3.08
C GLY A 118 -6.60 -1.18 1.84
N SER A 119 -5.52 -0.58 1.30
CA SER A 119 -5.59 0.28 0.11
C SER A 119 -6.04 -0.48 -1.15
N THR A 120 -5.87 -1.80 -1.18
CA THR A 120 -6.28 -2.66 -2.31
C THR A 120 -7.80 -2.86 -2.36
N LEU A 121 -8.50 -2.73 -1.22
CA LEU A 121 -9.95 -2.96 -1.13
C LEU A 121 -10.80 -1.76 -1.55
N GLY A 122 -10.25 -0.54 -1.46
CA GLY A 122 -10.97 0.71 -1.74
C GLY A 122 -11.17 1.01 -3.23
N GLY A 123 -10.34 0.46 -4.12
CA GLY A 123 -10.37 0.75 -5.57
C GLY A 123 -11.50 0.09 -6.36
N ARG A 124 -12.57 -0.38 -5.69
CA ARG A 124 -13.67 -1.16 -6.29
C ARG A 124 -14.89 -0.33 -6.71
N PHE A 125 -14.85 1.00 -6.59
CA PHE A 125 -15.99 1.88 -6.86
C PHE A 125 -15.57 3.08 -7.70
#